data_AF-A0A1F6VLF7-F1
#
_entry.id   AF-A0A1F6VLF7-F1
#
_cell.length_a   1.000
_cell.length_b   1.000
_cell.length_c   1.000
_cell.angle_alpha   90.00
_cell.angle_beta   90.00
_cell.angle_gamma   90.00
#
_symmetry.space_group_name_H-M   'P 1'
#
loop_
_entity.id
_entity.type
_entity.pdbx_description
1 polymer ?
#
loop_
_entity_poly.entity_id
_entity_poly.type
_entity_poly.pdbx_seq_one_letter_code
_entity_poly.pdbx_strand_id
1 'polypeptide(L)'
;MSTEGPQFEKEFRRMDIEAGYKKAERMLNKFAIKTENFYDLYGRENVEKDLEYVKKMKSIFEKESSSEAGVLKRMSILFETIIFDRSERSEWLGRDVVTIKTSHYDDIANGVDLVAEFLIKEEKESFSHLAFAVDVTFSAETDQKLKKIKKEIEEGKLSTVKYFESEHVEFRGQMENLPRVVIAASAKTVEDLNELWLEKTKENTQKLNSHFIQFQMLEEIISQLKTFRNYAENLGQEKIRQKYDGLYNLVQDIYKKRKKDVKDPGDRDNVYYDLKRNLRHFE
;
A
#
# COMPACT_ATOMS: atom_id res chain seq x y z
N MET A 1 29.55 -1.92 35.00
CA MET A 1 29.15 -2.40 33.66
C MET A 1 27.67 -2.10 33.49
N SER A 2 27.40 -1.17 32.56
CA SER A 2 26.12 -0.76 31.92
C SER A 2 24.83 -0.77 32.74
N THR A 3 24.49 0.39 33.31
CA THR A 3 23.13 0.83 33.64
C THR A 3 22.51 1.67 32.51
N GLU A 4 22.93 1.46 31.26
CA GLU A 4 22.27 2.03 30.08
C GLU A 4 21.07 1.15 29.73
N GLY A 5 20.07 1.21 30.61
CA GLY A 5 18.83 0.45 30.52
C GLY A 5 17.85 1.01 29.47
N PRO A 6 16.59 0.51 29.46
CA PRO A 6 15.57 0.59 28.39
C PRO A 6 15.34 1.94 27.69
N GLN A 7 15.80 3.05 28.28
CA GLN A 7 15.71 4.38 27.72
C GLN A 7 16.68 4.59 26.54
N PHE A 8 17.89 4.03 26.59
CA PHE A 8 18.86 4.10 25.50
C PHE A 8 18.38 3.31 24.26
N GLU A 9 17.84 2.09 24.45
CA GLU A 9 17.23 1.31 23.37
C GLU A 9 16.05 2.06 22.72
N LYS A 10 15.22 2.74 23.53
CA LYS A 10 14.08 3.51 23.02
C LYS A 10 14.51 4.73 22.21
N GLU A 11 15.59 5.41 22.62
CA GLU A 11 16.16 6.54 21.87
C GLU A 11 16.85 6.08 20.59
N PHE A 12 17.59 4.97 20.63
CA PHE A 12 18.24 4.39 19.45
C PHE A 12 17.22 3.96 18.39
N ARG A 13 16.16 3.23 18.78
CA ARG A 13 15.06 2.86 17.86
C ARG A 13 14.40 4.06 17.20
N ARG A 14 14.22 5.16 17.94
CA ARG A 14 13.66 6.41 17.38
C ARG A 14 14.59 7.03 16.34
N MET A 15 15.91 6.94 16.53
CA MET A 15 16.88 7.45 15.55
C MET A 15 16.85 6.65 14.24
N ASP A 16 16.70 5.32 14.32
CA ASP A 16 16.61 4.47 13.13
C ASP A 16 15.32 4.69 12.34
N ILE A 17 14.18 4.85 13.03
CA ILE A 17 12.91 5.20 12.39
C ILE A 17 13.03 6.55 11.68
N GLU A 18 13.69 7.53 12.28
CA GLU A 18 13.88 8.85 11.69
C GLU A 18 14.78 8.81 10.43
N ALA A 19 15.84 8.00 10.46
CA ALA A 19 16.70 7.79 9.30
C ALA A 19 15.94 7.11 8.15
N GLY A 20 15.17 6.07 8.48
CA GLY A 20 14.26 5.37 7.57
C GLY A 20 13.25 6.32 6.93
N TYR A 21 12.57 7.09 7.77
CA TYR A 21 11.57 8.07 7.36
C TYR A 21 12.15 9.13 6.40
N LYS A 22 13.31 9.71 6.70
CA LYS A 22 13.97 10.68 5.81
C LYS A 22 14.35 10.07 4.46
N LYS A 23 14.75 8.80 4.44
CA LYS A 23 15.02 8.07 3.18
C LYS A 23 13.72 7.84 2.42
N ALA A 24 12.64 7.46 3.12
CA ALA A 24 11.32 7.25 2.57
C ALA A 24 10.76 8.54 1.91
N GLU A 25 10.78 9.68 2.61
CA GLU A 25 10.32 10.96 2.08
C GLU A 25 11.05 11.36 0.78
N ARG A 26 12.36 11.16 0.70
CA ARG A 26 13.13 11.46 -0.53
C ARG A 26 12.68 10.58 -1.70
N MET A 27 12.37 9.32 -1.44
CA MET A 27 11.89 8.39 -2.47
C MET A 27 10.48 8.75 -2.90
N LEU A 28 9.54 8.94 -1.97
CA LEU A 28 8.17 9.34 -2.31
C LEU A 28 8.15 10.67 -3.06
N ASN A 29 8.92 11.66 -2.64
CA ASN A 29 9.02 12.92 -3.38
C ASN A 29 9.61 12.76 -4.78
N LYS A 30 10.43 11.73 -5.03
CA LYS A 30 10.98 11.47 -6.35
C LYS A 30 9.99 10.75 -7.27
N PHE A 31 9.26 9.76 -6.74
CA PHE A 31 8.45 8.84 -7.55
C PHE A 31 6.95 9.16 -7.57
N ALA A 32 6.43 9.91 -6.59
CA ALA A 32 5.01 10.28 -6.58
C ALA A 32 4.67 11.16 -7.78
N ILE A 33 3.53 10.84 -8.41
CA ILE A 33 2.96 11.61 -9.52
C ILE A 33 2.85 13.09 -9.13
N LYS A 34 3.33 13.96 -10.01
CA LYS A 34 3.25 15.42 -9.86
C LYS A 34 1.91 15.89 -10.42
N THR A 35 1.06 16.44 -9.55
CA THR A 35 -0.27 16.95 -9.94
C THR A 35 -0.16 18.07 -10.97
N GLU A 36 0.93 18.84 -10.93
CA GLU A 36 1.29 19.90 -11.87
C GLU A 36 1.43 19.39 -13.31
N ASN A 37 1.79 18.12 -13.51
CA ASN A 37 1.87 17.52 -14.85
C ASN A 37 0.50 17.38 -15.54
N PHE A 38 -0.60 17.67 -14.82
CA PHE A 38 -1.97 17.53 -15.30
C PHE A 38 -2.67 18.89 -15.46
N TYR A 39 -1.93 20.00 -15.46
CA TYR A 39 -2.49 21.33 -15.71
C TYR A 39 -3.22 21.44 -17.05
N ASP A 40 -2.74 20.74 -18.07
CA ASP A 40 -3.34 20.72 -19.40
C ASP A 40 -4.66 19.93 -19.44
N LEU A 41 -4.80 18.90 -18.59
CA LEU A 41 -6.01 18.08 -18.50
C LEU A 41 -7.08 18.70 -17.61
N TYR A 42 -6.70 19.24 -16.44
CA TYR A 42 -7.65 19.71 -15.43
C TYR A 42 -7.73 21.24 -15.31
N GLY A 43 -6.83 21.97 -15.96
CA GLY A 43 -6.70 23.42 -15.84
C GLY A 43 -5.98 23.83 -14.55
N ARG A 44 -5.28 24.97 -14.63
CA ARG A 44 -4.51 25.51 -13.49
C ARG A 44 -5.34 25.69 -12.23
N GLU A 45 -6.54 26.23 -12.35
CA GLU A 45 -7.40 26.49 -11.19
C GLU A 45 -7.70 25.22 -10.36
N ASN A 46 -8.03 24.11 -11.02
CA ASN A 46 -8.38 22.88 -10.30
C ASN A 46 -7.15 22.22 -9.65
N VAL A 47 -6.01 22.21 -10.34
CA VAL A 47 -4.77 21.64 -9.82
C VAL A 47 -4.24 22.46 -8.65
N GLU A 48 -4.29 23.79 -8.71
CA GLU A 48 -3.88 24.66 -7.60
C GLU A 48 -4.76 24.47 -6.35
N LYS A 49 -6.08 24.33 -6.52
CA LYS A 49 -6.99 24.02 -5.40
C LYS A 49 -6.62 22.71 -4.70
N ASP A 50 -6.26 21.68 -5.47
CA ASP A 50 -5.84 20.40 -4.93
C ASP A 50 -4.48 20.49 -4.22
N LEU A 51 -3.53 21.25 -4.75
CA LEU A 51 -2.25 21.53 -4.11
C LEU A 51 -2.42 22.30 -2.79
N GLU A 52 -3.31 23.30 -2.77
CA GLU A 52 -3.66 24.05 -1.55
C GLU A 52 -4.29 23.14 -0.50
N TYR A 53 -5.18 22.22 -0.91
CA TYR A 53 -5.75 21.21 -0.03
C TYR A 53 -4.65 20.32 0.57
N VAL A 54 -3.74 19.79 -0.25
CA VAL A 54 -2.60 18.98 0.22
C VAL A 54 -1.76 19.76 1.23
N LYS A 55 -1.42 21.03 0.93
CA LYS A 55 -0.64 21.88 1.83
C LYS A 55 -1.35 22.11 3.17
N LYS A 56 -2.66 22.36 3.14
CA LYS A 56 -3.46 22.52 4.35
C LYS A 56 -3.43 21.25 5.19
N MET A 57 -3.68 20.09 4.58
CA MET A 57 -3.71 18.81 5.29
C MET A 57 -2.35 18.44 5.87
N LYS A 58 -1.25 18.64 5.12
CA LYS A 58 0.12 18.45 5.64
C LYS A 58 0.39 19.31 6.87
N SER A 59 -0.05 20.58 6.87
CA SER A 59 0.14 21.46 8.04
C SER A 59 -0.63 21.02 9.29
N ILE A 60 -1.76 20.32 9.11
CA ILE A 60 -2.53 19.71 10.21
C ILE A 60 -1.76 18.52 10.78
N PHE A 61 -1.24 17.65 9.92
CA PHE A 61 -0.49 16.46 10.33
C PHE A 61 0.86 16.78 10.98
N GLU A 62 1.55 17.84 10.54
CA GLU A 62 2.84 18.25 11.12
C GLU A 62 2.72 18.67 12.59
N LYS A 63 1.58 19.24 12.99
CA LYS A 63 1.32 19.65 14.38
C LYS A 63 1.23 18.47 15.35
N GLU A 64 1.07 17.25 14.84
CA GLU A 64 0.96 16.00 15.63
C GLU A 64 2.27 15.19 15.63
N SER A 65 3.33 15.71 14.99
CA SER A 65 4.54 14.96 14.65
C SER A 65 5.38 14.45 15.83
N SER A 66 5.22 14.99 17.04
CA SER A 66 5.92 14.55 18.25
C SER A 66 5.10 13.58 19.12
N SER A 67 3.86 13.27 18.72
CA SER A 67 2.99 12.32 19.41
C SER A 67 3.29 10.87 19.01
N GLU A 68 2.74 9.90 19.74
CA GLU A 68 2.75 8.48 19.34
C GLU A 68 2.10 8.28 17.96
N ALA A 69 1.02 9.01 17.67
CA ALA A 69 0.40 9.03 16.35
C ALA A 69 1.36 9.55 15.27
N GLY A 70 2.21 10.53 15.60
CA GLY A 70 3.26 11.03 14.73
C GLY A 70 4.31 9.97 14.39
N VAL A 71 4.71 9.14 15.35
CA VAL A 71 5.64 8.02 15.13
C VAL A 71 4.99 6.98 14.23
N LEU A 72 3.75 6.58 14.52
CA LEU A 72 3.01 5.62 13.69
C LEU A 72 2.89 6.08 12.24
N LYS A 73 2.58 7.37 12.04
CA LYS A 73 2.48 7.94 10.70
C LYS A 73 3.81 7.85 9.93
N ARG A 74 4.94 8.11 10.60
CA ARG A 74 6.27 7.92 9.98
C ARG A 74 6.53 6.46 9.63
N MET A 75 6.10 5.53 10.49
CA MET A 75 6.20 4.10 10.22
C MET A 75 5.30 3.67 9.06
N SER A 76 4.09 4.21 8.92
CA SER A 76 3.22 3.98 7.76
C SER A 76 3.89 4.42 6.46
N ILE A 77 4.42 5.65 6.43
CA ILE A 77 5.14 6.19 5.27
C ILE A 77 6.37 5.34 4.92
N LEU A 78 7.08 4.87 5.94
CA LEU A 78 8.23 3.99 5.78
C LEU A 78 7.83 2.62 5.21
N PHE A 79 6.79 2.00 5.75
CA PHE A 79 6.30 0.70 5.30
C PHE A 79 5.80 0.75 3.86
N GLU A 80 5.01 1.78 3.53
CA GLU A 80 4.56 2.07 2.18
C GLU A 80 5.74 2.16 1.20
N THR A 81 6.77 2.93 1.57
CA THR A 81 7.95 3.09 0.72
C THR A 81 8.75 1.80 0.56
N ILE A 82 8.84 0.98 1.61
CA ILE A 82 9.50 -0.32 1.54
C ILE A 82 8.71 -1.25 0.61
N ILE A 83 7.38 -1.30 0.71
CA ILE A 83 6.54 -2.10 -0.19
C ILE A 83 6.73 -1.65 -1.65
N PHE A 84 6.70 -0.33 -1.91
CA PHE A 84 6.96 0.22 -3.24
C PHE A 84 8.35 -0.20 -3.76
N ASP A 85 9.41 0.11 -3.01
CA ASP A 85 10.79 -0.18 -3.41
C ASP A 85 11.04 -1.68 -3.62
N ARG A 86 10.46 -2.55 -2.78
CA ARG A 86 10.65 -4.00 -2.87
C ARG A 86 9.76 -4.67 -3.89
N SER A 87 8.59 -4.10 -4.20
CA SER A 87 7.78 -4.56 -5.33
C SER A 87 8.56 -4.38 -6.64
N GLU A 88 9.18 -3.20 -6.82
CA GLU A 88 9.96 -2.91 -8.04
C GLU A 88 11.31 -3.64 -8.10
N ARG A 89 12.07 -3.68 -6.99
CA ARG A 89 13.44 -4.23 -7.01
C ARG A 89 13.54 -5.71 -6.68
N SER A 90 12.51 -6.27 -6.06
CA SER A 90 12.53 -7.63 -5.51
C SER A 90 11.29 -8.41 -5.86
N GLU A 91 10.44 -7.86 -6.73
CA GLU A 91 9.30 -8.54 -7.35
C GLU A 91 8.35 -9.10 -6.28
N TRP A 92 8.16 -8.39 -5.16
CA TRP A 92 7.26 -8.83 -4.07
C TRP A 92 5.83 -9.05 -4.59
N LEU A 93 5.39 -8.23 -5.55
CA LEU A 93 4.12 -8.38 -6.26
C LEU A 93 4.23 -9.16 -7.58
N GLY A 94 5.39 -9.76 -7.86
CA GLY A 94 5.65 -10.49 -9.10
C GLY A 94 6.30 -9.63 -10.19
N ARG A 95 6.81 -10.32 -11.23
CA ARG A 95 7.59 -9.72 -12.34
C ARG A 95 6.78 -8.92 -13.34
N ASP A 96 5.50 -9.23 -13.44
CA ASP A 96 4.60 -8.68 -14.46
C ASP A 96 3.69 -7.59 -13.84
N VAL A 97 4.18 -6.95 -12.78
CA VAL A 97 3.47 -5.91 -12.03
C VAL A 97 4.38 -4.71 -11.90
N VAL A 98 3.84 -3.54 -12.23
CA VAL A 98 4.45 -2.25 -11.93
C VAL A 98 3.66 -1.58 -10.83
N THR A 99 4.38 -1.02 -9.85
CA THR A 99 3.78 -0.20 -8.80
C THR A 99 3.99 1.28 -9.10
N ILE A 100 2.89 2.03 -9.06
CA ILE A 100 2.85 3.47 -9.32
C ILE A 100 2.55 4.18 -8.02
N LYS A 101 3.45 5.07 -7.59
CA LYS A 101 3.20 5.91 -6.41
C LYS A 101 2.22 7.04 -6.77
N THR A 102 1.09 7.06 -6.09
CA THR A 102 0.05 8.07 -6.34
C THR A 102 0.49 9.48 -5.96
N SER A 103 -0.23 10.47 -6.47
CA SER A 103 -0.03 11.85 -6.07
C SER A 103 -0.33 12.05 -4.58
N HIS A 104 0.27 13.07 -3.96
CA HIS A 104 -0.06 13.42 -2.58
C HIS A 104 -1.55 13.79 -2.39
N TYR A 105 -2.20 14.26 -3.46
CA TYR A 105 -3.63 14.53 -3.43
C TYR A 105 -4.42 13.21 -3.31
N ASP A 106 -4.11 12.22 -4.14
CA ASP A 106 -4.82 10.94 -4.14
C ASP A 106 -4.56 10.10 -2.89
N ASP A 107 -3.33 10.17 -2.36
CA ASP A 107 -2.99 9.65 -1.04
C ASP A 107 -3.90 10.27 0.05
N ILE A 108 -3.93 11.59 0.16
CA ILE A 108 -4.65 12.27 1.27
C ILE A 108 -6.18 12.27 1.08
N ALA A 109 -6.65 12.66 -0.10
CA ALA A 109 -8.08 12.87 -0.38
C ALA A 109 -8.78 11.54 -0.67
N ASN A 110 -8.15 10.68 -1.48
CA ASN A 110 -8.75 9.41 -1.91
C ASN A 110 -8.32 8.24 -1.03
N GLY A 111 -7.21 8.33 -0.30
CA GLY A 111 -6.68 7.25 0.54
C GLY A 111 -6.18 6.09 -0.31
N VAL A 112 -5.50 6.39 -1.42
CA VAL A 112 -4.83 5.40 -2.27
C VAL A 112 -3.34 5.70 -2.25
N ASP A 113 -2.57 4.84 -1.60
CA ASP A 113 -1.13 5.05 -1.42
C ASP A 113 -0.36 4.65 -2.68
N LEU A 114 -0.72 3.51 -3.27
CA LEU A 114 -0.06 2.92 -4.44
C LEU A 114 -1.11 2.33 -5.39
N VAL A 115 -0.79 2.22 -6.67
CA VAL A 115 -1.54 1.43 -7.65
C VAL A 115 -0.62 0.34 -8.20
N ALA A 116 -1.04 -0.93 -8.15
CA ALA A 116 -0.41 -1.97 -8.96
C ALA A 116 -1.11 -2.07 -10.31
N GLU A 117 -0.33 -1.98 -11.38
CA GLU A 117 -0.71 -2.23 -12.75
C GLU A 117 -0.21 -3.62 -13.16
N PHE A 118 -1.14 -4.53 -13.44
CA PHE A 118 -0.87 -5.92 -13.82
C PHE A 118 -0.98 -6.06 -15.34
N LEU A 119 0.08 -6.54 -15.96
CA LEU A 119 0.07 -6.90 -17.39
C LEU A 119 -0.68 -8.23 -17.59
N ILE A 120 -1.77 -8.20 -18.37
CA ILE A 120 -2.51 -9.43 -18.72
C ILE A 120 -1.90 -9.98 -20.02
N LYS A 121 -1.10 -11.04 -19.89
CA LYS A 121 -0.34 -11.60 -21.03
C LYS A 121 -1.22 -12.27 -22.10
N GLU A 122 -2.40 -12.74 -21.73
CA GLU A 122 -3.29 -13.53 -22.61
C GLU A 122 -4.17 -12.65 -23.52
N GLU A 123 -4.25 -11.35 -23.24
CA GLU A 123 -5.00 -10.37 -24.00
C GLU A 123 -4.03 -9.26 -24.43
N LYS A 124 -3.91 -9.01 -25.74
CA LYS A 124 -3.00 -7.97 -26.21
C LYS A 124 -3.41 -6.62 -25.63
N GLU A 125 -2.49 -5.99 -24.89
CA GLU A 125 -2.63 -4.63 -24.35
C GLU A 125 -3.77 -4.43 -23.33
N SER A 126 -4.19 -5.48 -22.62
CA SER A 126 -5.11 -5.32 -21.48
C SER A 126 -4.36 -5.34 -20.14
N PHE A 127 -4.81 -4.47 -19.24
CA PHE A 127 -4.20 -4.25 -17.93
C PHE A 127 -5.30 -4.32 -16.88
N SER A 128 -4.97 -4.89 -15.73
CA SER A 128 -5.78 -4.79 -14.53
C SER A 128 -5.09 -3.88 -13.53
N HIS A 129 -5.86 -3.12 -12.77
CA HIS A 129 -5.34 -2.18 -11.79
C HIS A 129 -5.92 -2.48 -10.42
N LEU A 130 -5.06 -2.49 -9.40
CA LEU A 130 -5.41 -2.66 -8.01
C LEU A 130 -4.90 -1.46 -7.21
N ALA A 131 -5.80 -0.76 -6.54
CA ALA A 131 -5.43 0.27 -5.60
C ALA A 131 -5.04 -0.36 -4.25
N PHE A 132 -3.93 0.09 -3.69
CA PHE A 132 -3.50 -0.27 -2.34
C PHE A 132 -3.74 0.89 -1.38
N ALA A 133 -4.35 0.57 -0.25
CA ALA A 133 -4.24 1.34 0.97
C ALA A 133 -3.23 0.64 1.87
N VAL A 134 -2.05 1.21 2.09
CA VAL A 134 -0.97 0.63 2.89
C VAL A 134 -0.92 1.32 4.24
N ASP A 135 -1.05 0.55 5.32
CA ASP A 135 -0.97 1.09 6.68
C ASP A 135 -0.04 0.31 7.58
N VAL A 136 0.54 1.04 8.53
CA VAL A 136 0.97 0.47 9.79
C VAL A 136 -0.12 0.75 10.80
N THR A 137 -0.67 -0.31 11.38
CA THR A 137 -1.85 -0.24 12.25
C THR A 137 -1.64 -1.10 13.48
N PHE A 138 -2.13 -0.60 14.61
CA PHE A 138 -2.40 -1.43 15.77
C PHE A 138 -3.87 -1.85 15.71
N SER A 139 -4.13 -3.12 15.36
CA SER A 139 -5.38 -3.92 15.43
C SER A 139 -6.77 -3.27 15.18
N ALA A 140 -7.07 -2.08 15.71
CA ALA A 140 -8.36 -1.38 15.65
C ALA A 140 -8.57 -0.51 14.39
N GLU A 141 -7.52 -0.02 13.70
CA GLU A 141 -7.70 0.93 12.58
C GLU A 141 -8.07 0.26 11.24
N THR A 142 -7.77 -1.03 11.07
CA THR A 142 -8.11 -1.79 9.85
C THR A 142 -9.62 -1.84 9.58
N ASP A 143 -10.45 -1.86 10.62
CA ASP A 143 -11.90 -1.95 10.51
C ASP A 143 -12.51 -0.74 9.78
N GLN A 144 -12.01 0.48 10.02
CA GLN A 144 -12.52 1.68 9.38
C GLN A 144 -12.27 1.67 7.86
N LYS A 145 -11.08 1.23 7.44
CA LYS A 145 -10.74 1.11 6.02
C LYS A 145 -11.54 0.01 5.33
N LEU A 146 -11.73 -1.13 5.99
CA LEU A 146 -12.60 -2.20 5.49
C LEU A 146 -14.05 -1.74 5.37
N LYS A 147 -14.59 -0.99 6.34
CA LYS A 147 -15.92 -0.38 6.25
C LYS A 147 -16.06 0.57 5.07
N LYS A 148 -15.03 1.36 4.77
CA LYS A 148 -15.00 2.21 3.56
C LYS A 148 -15.13 1.36 2.29
N ILE A 149 -14.34 0.30 2.16
CA ILE A 149 -14.40 -0.61 1.00
C ILE A 149 -15.78 -1.28 0.90
N LYS A 150 -16.35 -1.72 2.03
CA LYS A 150 -17.70 -2.30 2.06
C LYS A 150 -18.73 -1.33 1.46
N LYS A 151 -18.70 -0.07 1.92
CA LYS A 151 -19.58 0.99 1.43
C LYS A 151 -19.38 1.27 -0.07
N GLU A 152 -18.14 1.30 -0.54
CA GLU A 152 -17.81 1.45 -1.97
C GLU A 152 -18.44 0.34 -2.83
N ILE A 153 -18.44 -0.91 -2.34
CA ILE A 153 -19.08 -2.05 -3.01
C ILE A 153 -20.61 -1.93 -2.98
N GLU A 154 -21.18 -1.58 -1.82
CA GLU A 154 -22.63 -1.38 -1.64
C GLU A 154 -23.17 -0.30 -2.58
N GLU A 155 -22.44 0.80 -2.74
CA GLU A 155 -22.81 1.95 -3.58
C GLU A 155 -22.56 1.71 -5.09
N GLY A 156 -21.91 0.60 -5.45
CA GLY A 156 -21.56 0.31 -6.85
C GLY A 156 -20.44 1.21 -7.39
N LYS A 157 -19.69 1.90 -6.52
CA LYS A 157 -18.67 2.90 -6.87
C LYS A 157 -17.39 2.62 -6.09
N LEU A 158 -16.44 1.97 -6.77
CA LEU A 158 -15.13 1.70 -6.16
C LEU A 158 -14.25 2.96 -6.17
N SER A 159 -13.06 2.84 -5.60
CA SER A 159 -12.16 3.96 -5.45
C SER A 159 -11.73 4.65 -6.75
N THR A 160 -11.26 5.88 -6.63
CA THR A 160 -10.82 6.74 -7.73
C THR A 160 -9.43 7.29 -7.46
N VAL A 161 -8.62 7.41 -8.50
CA VAL A 161 -7.34 8.13 -8.51
C VAL A 161 -7.44 9.21 -9.58
N LYS A 162 -7.38 10.48 -9.18
CA LYS A 162 -7.56 11.64 -10.04
C LYS A 162 -6.34 11.89 -10.92
N TYR A 163 -5.14 11.79 -10.35
CA TYR A 163 -3.88 12.01 -11.05
C TYR A 163 -3.21 10.67 -11.32
N PHE A 164 -3.65 9.97 -12.37
CA PHE A 164 -3.07 8.71 -12.79
C PHE A 164 -2.37 8.83 -14.15
N GLU A 165 -1.22 8.17 -14.27
CA GLU A 165 -0.44 8.04 -15.49
C GLU A 165 0.07 6.59 -15.53
N SER A 166 -0.28 5.86 -16.58
CA SER A 166 0.16 4.46 -16.76
C SER A 166 1.62 4.42 -17.18
N GLU A 167 2.37 3.39 -16.75
CA GLU A 167 3.73 3.15 -17.26
C GLU A 167 3.74 2.26 -18.51
N HIS A 168 2.60 1.68 -18.88
CA HIS A 168 2.52 0.68 -19.94
C HIS A 168 1.70 1.11 -21.16
N VAL A 169 0.76 2.03 -20.98
CA VAL A 169 -0.02 2.60 -22.07
C VAL A 169 0.02 4.12 -22.04
N GLU A 170 -0.24 4.75 -23.18
CA GLU A 170 -0.37 6.20 -23.28
C GLU A 170 -1.72 6.65 -22.70
N PHE A 171 -1.88 6.46 -21.38
CA PHE A 171 -3.04 6.89 -20.62
C PHE A 171 -2.61 7.81 -19.49
N ARG A 172 -3.19 9.01 -19.48
CA ARG A 172 -3.05 9.99 -18.40
C ARG A 172 -4.40 10.63 -18.12
N GLY A 173 -4.83 10.60 -16.87
CA GLY A 173 -6.13 11.14 -16.45
C GLY A 173 -6.68 10.52 -15.18
N GLN A 174 -7.99 10.61 -14.99
CA GLN A 174 -8.67 10.06 -13.82
C GLN A 174 -9.00 8.60 -14.06
N MET A 175 -8.66 7.76 -13.07
CA MET A 175 -8.97 6.35 -13.07
C MET A 175 -10.04 6.05 -12.02
N GLU A 176 -11.19 5.57 -12.48
CA GLU A 176 -12.35 5.29 -11.64
C GLU A 176 -12.59 3.80 -11.47
N ASN A 177 -13.38 3.46 -10.45
CA ASN A 177 -13.82 2.11 -10.17
C ASN A 177 -12.65 1.13 -9.96
N LEU A 178 -11.64 1.57 -9.23
CA LEU A 178 -10.47 0.79 -8.84
C LEU A 178 -10.80 -0.06 -7.61
N PRO A 179 -10.70 -1.40 -7.70
CA PRO A 179 -10.71 -2.27 -6.53
C PRO A 179 -9.63 -1.84 -5.54
N ARG A 180 -9.97 -1.83 -4.25
CA ARG A 180 -9.06 -1.43 -3.18
C ARG A 180 -8.88 -2.58 -2.20
N VAL A 181 -7.65 -2.75 -1.73
CA VAL A 181 -7.31 -3.64 -0.62
C VAL A 181 -6.44 -2.90 0.40
N VAL A 182 -6.47 -3.38 1.64
CA VAL A 182 -5.63 -2.89 2.73
C VAL A 182 -4.44 -3.82 2.92
N ILE A 183 -3.23 -3.29 2.98
CA ILE A 183 -2.04 -4.03 3.40
C ILE A 183 -1.63 -3.51 4.76
N ALA A 184 -1.46 -4.41 5.72
CA ALA A 184 -1.23 -4.04 7.10
C ALA A 184 -0.07 -4.80 7.73
N ALA A 185 0.68 -4.12 8.59
CA ALA A 185 1.74 -4.74 9.39
C ALA A 185 1.78 -4.16 10.80
N SER A 186 2.29 -4.96 11.74
CA SER A 186 2.61 -4.51 13.09
C SER A 186 3.77 -3.53 13.07
N ALA A 187 3.80 -2.59 14.02
CA ALA A 187 4.92 -1.66 14.19
C ALA A 187 6.26 -2.40 14.30
N LYS A 188 6.31 -3.51 15.04
CA LYS A 188 7.51 -4.33 15.18
C LYS A 188 8.01 -4.86 13.83
N THR A 189 7.13 -5.38 12.99
CA THR A 189 7.48 -5.86 11.66
C THR A 189 8.07 -4.75 10.79
N VAL A 190 7.57 -3.51 10.94
CA VAL A 190 8.06 -2.35 10.20
C VAL A 190 9.41 -1.87 10.72
N GLU A 191 9.64 -1.93 12.04
CA GLU A 191 10.96 -1.71 12.65
C GLU A 191 12.00 -2.70 12.07
N ASP A 192 11.67 -4.00 12.07
CA ASP A 192 12.53 -5.06 11.53
C ASP A 192 12.85 -4.81 10.04
N LEU A 193 11.84 -4.43 9.24
CA LEU A 193 12.02 -4.09 7.83
C LEU A 193 12.90 -2.85 7.63
N ASN A 194 12.75 -1.84 8.48
CA ASN A 194 13.53 -0.61 8.39
C ASN A 194 15.02 -0.86 8.62
N GLU A 195 15.36 -1.63 9.65
CA GLU A 195 16.74 -2.00 9.97
C GLU A 195 17.39 -2.70 8.76
N LEU A 196 16.72 -3.71 8.21
CA LEU A 196 17.18 -4.42 7.02
C LEU A 196 17.29 -3.52 5.78
N TRP A 197 16.43 -2.51 5.67
CA TRP A 197 16.38 -1.61 4.50
C TRP A 197 17.40 -0.48 4.55
N LEU A 198 17.77 -0.01 5.75
CA LEU A 198 18.80 1.01 5.94
C LEU A 198 20.20 0.44 5.71
N GLU A 199 20.45 -0.77 6.21
CA GLU A 199 21.75 -1.42 6.13
C GLU A 199 21.95 -2.13 4.79
N LYS A 200 22.72 -1.50 3.89
CA LYS A 200 22.98 -2.01 2.52
C LYS A 200 24.01 -3.14 2.45
N THR A 201 24.05 -4.03 3.44
CA THR A 201 24.89 -5.23 3.36
C THR A 201 24.23 -6.26 2.43
N LYS A 202 25.05 -7.13 1.83
CA LYS A 202 24.54 -8.23 0.99
C LYS A 202 23.62 -9.16 1.79
N GLU A 203 23.98 -9.42 3.05
CA GLU A 203 23.21 -10.27 3.96
C GLU A 203 21.82 -9.67 4.26
N ASN A 204 21.76 -8.39 4.64
CA ASN A 204 20.48 -7.75 4.96
C ASN A 204 19.60 -7.58 3.72
N THR A 205 20.20 -7.34 2.56
CA THR A 205 19.45 -7.35 1.29
C THR A 205 18.83 -8.72 1.03
N GLN A 206 19.54 -9.82 1.29
CA GLN A 206 18.98 -11.17 1.16
C GLN A 206 17.85 -11.41 2.16
N LYS A 207 18.05 -11.06 3.44
CA LYS A 207 17.02 -11.16 4.49
C LYS A 207 15.76 -10.37 4.14
N LEU A 208 15.92 -9.15 3.66
CA LEU A 208 14.81 -8.30 3.23
C LEU A 208 14.07 -8.93 2.05
N ASN A 209 14.79 -9.44 1.06
CA ASN A 209 14.19 -10.06 -0.12
C ASN A 209 13.44 -11.37 0.20
N SER A 210 13.83 -12.08 1.27
CA SER A 210 13.15 -13.28 1.77
C SER A 210 12.23 -13.02 2.96
N HIS A 211 11.97 -11.77 3.33
CA HIS A 211 11.20 -11.43 4.53
C HIS A 211 9.76 -11.94 4.42
N PHE A 212 9.18 -12.47 5.51
CA PHE A 212 7.86 -13.13 5.50
C PHE A 212 6.72 -12.20 5.07
N ILE A 213 6.90 -10.89 5.27
CA ILE A 213 5.88 -9.86 4.96
C ILE A 213 5.40 -9.92 3.51
N GLN A 214 6.25 -10.34 2.56
CA GLN A 214 5.87 -10.49 1.16
C GLN A 214 4.77 -11.55 0.97
N PHE A 215 4.79 -12.62 1.77
CA PHE A 215 3.77 -13.66 1.72
C PHE A 215 2.53 -13.26 2.52
N GLN A 216 2.73 -12.55 3.64
CA GLN A 216 1.63 -11.96 4.39
C GLN A 216 0.79 -11.03 3.51
N MET A 217 1.41 -10.03 2.87
CA MET A 217 0.69 -9.08 2.00
C MET A 217 -0.06 -9.78 0.86
N LEU A 218 0.55 -10.77 0.20
CA LEU A 218 -0.11 -11.51 -0.88
C LEU A 218 -1.33 -12.29 -0.37
N GLU A 219 -1.24 -12.89 0.82
CA GLU A 219 -2.36 -13.58 1.45
C GLU A 219 -3.47 -12.63 1.91
N GLU A 220 -3.11 -11.45 2.42
CA GLU A 220 -4.06 -10.39 2.77
C GLU A 220 -4.83 -9.91 1.53
N ILE A 221 -4.13 -9.67 0.42
CA ILE A 221 -4.72 -9.28 -0.86
C ILE A 221 -5.65 -10.40 -1.34
N ILE A 222 -5.19 -11.65 -1.40
CA ILE A 222 -6.01 -12.80 -1.86
C ILE A 222 -7.27 -12.97 -1.00
N SER A 223 -7.12 -12.86 0.34
CA SER A 223 -8.25 -13.02 1.26
C SER A 223 -9.29 -11.91 1.04
N GLN A 224 -8.85 -10.67 0.93
CA GLN A 224 -9.72 -9.52 0.67
C GLN A 224 -10.42 -9.62 -0.68
N LEU A 225 -9.69 -9.88 -1.77
CA LEU A 225 -10.27 -10.00 -3.11
C LEU A 225 -11.35 -11.09 -3.16
N LYS A 226 -11.10 -12.25 -2.52
CA LYS A 226 -12.08 -13.32 -2.41
C LYS A 226 -13.32 -12.88 -1.62
N THR A 227 -13.12 -12.26 -0.47
CA THR A 227 -14.23 -11.78 0.38
C THR A 227 -15.07 -10.72 -0.35
N PHE A 228 -14.43 -9.74 -0.97
CA PHE A 228 -15.10 -8.65 -1.66
C PHE A 228 -15.81 -9.11 -2.94
N ARG A 229 -15.23 -10.07 -3.66
CA ARG A 229 -15.90 -10.77 -4.76
C ARG A 229 -17.21 -11.41 -4.29
N ASN A 230 -17.15 -12.24 -3.25
CA ASN A 230 -18.33 -12.94 -2.73
C ASN A 230 -19.39 -11.95 -2.23
N TYR A 231 -18.95 -10.89 -1.55
CA TYR A 231 -19.85 -9.86 -1.06
C TYR A 231 -20.55 -9.10 -2.20
N ALA A 232 -19.81 -8.71 -3.24
CA ALA A 232 -20.37 -8.09 -4.44
C ALA A 232 -21.36 -9.01 -5.17
N GLU A 233 -21.08 -10.31 -5.22
CA GLU A 233 -21.99 -11.32 -5.77
C GLU A 233 -23.31 -11.38 -5.01
N ASN A 234 -23.27 -11.40 -3.67
CA ASN A 234 -24.45 -11.41 -2.81
C ASN A 234 -25.32 -10.15 -2.98
N LEU A 235 -24.70 -9.02 -3.34
CA LEU A 235 -25.40 -7.76 -3.62
C LEU A 235 -25.88 -7.64 -5.09
N GLY A 236 -25.60 -8.63 -5.95
CA GLY A 236 -25.91 -8.56 -7.39
C GLY A 236 -25.05 -7.57 -8.17
N GLN A 237 -23.92 -7.12 -7.62
CA GLN A 237 -22.99 -6.17 -8.22
C GLN A 237 -22.03 -6.87 -9.21
N GLU A 238 -22.58 -7.44 -10.29
CA GLU A 238 -21.86 -8.30 -11.23
C GLU A 238 -20.57 -7.68 -11.81
N LYS A 239 -20.61 -6.41 -12.21
CA LYS A 239 -19.44 -5.71 -12.75
C LYS A 239 -18.31 -5.57 -11.71
N ILE A 240 -18.66 -5.33 -10.46
CA ILE A 240 -17.68 -5.22 -9.36
C ILE A 240 -17.13 -6.61 -9.03
N ARG A 241 -18.00 -7.63 -8.97
CA ARG A 241 -17.59 -9.02 -8.76
C ARG A 241 -16.54 -9.46 -9.77
N GLN A 242 -16.76 -9.18 -11.06
CA GLN A 242 -15.83 -9.53 -12.14
C GLN A 242 -14.45 -8.87 -11.97
N LYS A 243 -14.40 -7.59 -11.54
CA LYS A 243 -13.14 -6.90 -11.26
C LYS A 243 -12.34 -7.58 -10.14
N TYR A 244 -13.00 -7.94 -9.03
CA TYR A 244 -12.34 -8.66 -7.95
C TYR A 244 -11.90 -10.07 -8.35
N ASP A 245 -12.68 -10.77 -9.19
CA ASP A 245 -12.35 -12.11 -9.67
C ASP A 245 -11.08 -12.14 -10.55
N GLY A 246 -10.98 -11.21 -11.50
CA GLY A 246 -9.78 -11.08 -12.34
C GLY A 246 -8.51 -10.85 -11.51
N LEU A 247 -8.57 -9.89 -10.58
CA LEU A 247 -7.45 -9.59 -9.67
C LEU A 247 -7.12 -10.76 -8.74
N TYR A 248 -8.13 -11.47 -8.24
CA TYR A 248 -7.92 -12.63 -7.37
C TYR A 248 -7.08 -13.69 -8.09
N ASN A 249 -7.42 -14.03 -9.33
CA ASN A 249 -6.69 -15.02 -10.12
C ASN A 249 -5.24 -14.57 -10.39
N LEU A 250 -5.03 -13.31 -10.77
CA LEU A 250 -3.70 -12.74 -10.99
C LEU A 250 -2.81 -12.84 -9.75
N VAL A 251 -3.30 -12.39 -8.60
CA VAL A 251 -2.53 -12.39 -7.34
C VAL A 251 -2.31 -13.81 -6.82
N GLN A 252 -3.28 -14.72 -7.00
CA GLN A 252 -3.09 -16.14 -6.67
C GLN A 252 -1.93 -16.75 -7.46
N ASP A 253 -1.80 -16.44 -8.74
CA ASP A 253 -0.72 -16.98 -9.56
C ASP A 253 0.64 -16.36 -9.22
N ILE A 254 0.68 -15.07 -8.88
CA ILE A 254 1.87 -14.43 -8.30
C ILE A 254 2.31 -15.16 -7.04
N TYR A 255 1.39 -15.39 -6.10
CA TYR A 255 1.68 -16.09 -4.85
C TYR A 255 2.22 -17.50 -5.08
N LYS A 256 1.59 -18.28 -5.97
CA LYS A 256 2.06 -19.64 -6.32
C LYS A 256 3.45 -19.63 -6.95
N LYS A 257 3.75 -18.70 -7.86
CA LYS A 257 5.08 -18.54 -8.47
C LYS A 257 6.10 -18.17 -7.41
N ARG A 258 5.78 -17.19 -6.56
CA ARG A 258 6.68 -16.73 -5.51
C ARG A 258 7.06 -17.82 -4.52
N LYS A 259 6.11 -18.68 -4.12
CA LYS A 259 6.37 -19.84 -3.26
C LYS A 259 7.33 -20.88 -3.85
N LYS A 260 7.50 -20.91 -5.18
CA LYS A 260 8.51 -21.76 -5.83
C LYS A 260 9.89 -21.14 -5.77
N ASP A 261 9.97 -19.81 -5.88
CA ASP A 261 11.24 -19.08 -5.98
C ASP A 261 11.82 -18.70 -4.61
N VAL A 262 10.96 -18.46 -3.62
CA VAL A 262 11.32 -18.01 -2.28
C VAL A 262 10.63 -18.89 -1.25
N LYS A 263 11.39 -19.34 -0.24
CA LYS A 263 10.85 -20.14 0.86
C LYS A 263 9.99 -19.26 1.77
N ASP A 264 8.69 -19.53 1.81
CA ASP A 264 7.78 -18.93 2.80
C ASP A 264 8.02 -19.58 4.17
N PRO A 265 8.44 -18.83 5.20
CA PRO A 265 8.64 -19.39 6.53
C PRO A 265 7.31 -19.74 7.22
N GLY A 266 6.17 -19.23 6.74
CA GLY A 266 4.85 -19.41 7.36
C GLY A 266 4.56 -18.43 8.50
N ASP A 267 5.51 -17.56 8.86
CA ASP A 267 5.34 -16.54 9.89
C ASP A 267 4.40 -15.43 9.41
N ARG A 268 3.48 -15.00 10.28
CA ARG A 268 2.59 -13.86 10.08
C ARG A 268 2.49 -13.09 11.38
N ASP A 269 2.40 -11.78 11.32
CA ASP A 269 2.22 -10.96 12.52
C ASP A 269 0.78 -11.03 13.05
N ASN A 270 0.54 -10.39 14.20
CA ASN A 270 -0.79 -10.35 14.81
C ASN A 270 -1.81 -9.54 13.99
N VAL A 271 -1.34 -8.52 13.27
CA VAL A 271 -2.18 -7.62 12.47
C VAL A 271 -2.82 -8.37 11.30
N TYR A 272 -2.10 -9.30 10.68
CA TYR A 272 -2.64 -10.21 9.67
C TYR A 272 -3.89 -10.97 10.16
N TYR A 273 -3.83 -11.54 11.37
CA TYR A 273 -4.95 -12.30 11.92
C TYR A 273 -6.13 -11.40 12.30
N ASP A 274 -5.83 -10.18 12.77
CA ASP A 274 -6.85 -9.18 13.07
C ASP A 274 -7.57 -8.73 11.79
N LEU A 275 -6.83 -8.44 10.71
CA LEU A 275 -7.40 -8.11 9.40
C LEU A 275 -8.31 -9.23 8.91
N LYS A 276 -7.85 -10.49 8.96
CA LYS A 276 -8.65 -11.66 8.58
C LYS A 276 -9.92 -11.83 9.40
N ARG A 277 -9.87 -11.54 10.71
CA ARG A 277 -11.05 -11.57 11.57
C ARG A 277 -12.06 -10.49 11.16
N ASN A 278 -11.58 -9.28 10.86
CA ASN A 278 -12.42 -8.15 10.47
C ASN A 278 -13.08 -8.36 9.09
N LEU A 279 -12.51 -9.20 8.21
CA LEU A 279 -13.16 -9.58 6.95
C LEU A 279 -14.49 -10.32 7.14
N ARG A 280 -14.76 -10.89 8.32
CA ARG A 280 -16.06 -11.51 8.62
C ARG A 280 -17.22 -10.51 8.61
N HIS A 281 -16.96 -9.20 8.63
CA HIS A 281 -17.99 -8.18 8.50
C HIS A 281 -18.63 -8.11 7.09
N PHE A 282 -18.10 -8.87 6.13
CA PHE A 282 -18.62 -9.00 4.76
C PHE A 282 -19.39 -10.31 4.54
N GLU A 283 -19.46 -11.19 5.54
CA GLU A 283 -20.33 -12.37 5.55
C GLU A 283 -21.76 -11.96 5.94
#